data_AF-A0A660QA90-F1
#
_entry.id   AF-A0A660QA90-F1
#
_cell.length_a   1.000
_cell.length_b   1.000
_cell.length_c   1.000
_cell.angle_alpha   90.00
_cell.angle_beta   90.00
_cell.angle_gamma   90.00
#
_symmetry.space_group_name_H-M   'P 1'
#
loop_
_entity.id
_entity.type
_entity.pdbx_description
1 polymer ?
#
loop_
_entity_poly.entity_id
_entity_poly.type
_entity_poly.pdbx_seq_one_letter_code
_entity_poly.pdbx_strand_id
1 'polypeptide(L)'
;MKIAVCGFVMGIANLIPGVSGSTIAVIMNIYERLLNAISAFAKLKPSKEDTTFLFYLGVGIVTAIFAGSLLVSLALKAIPVVTYALFLGLVLGSLSTIIKRVNKVKPTYIAAGV
;
A
#
# COMPACT_ATOMS: atom_id res chain seq x y z
N MET A 1 -3.92 7.84 -19.07
CA MET A 1 -4.59 8.43 -17.89
C MET A 1 -5.18 7.40 -16.92
N LYS A 2 -5.95 6.39 -17.35
CA LYS A 2 -6.57 5.40 -16.43
C LYS A 2 -5.59 4.75 -15.45
N ILE A 3 -4.40 4.35 -15.90
CA ILE A 3 -3.36 3.71 -15.07
C ILE A 3 -2.80 4.65 -13.98
N ALA A 4 -2.63 5.93 -14.29
CA ALA A 4 -2.14 6.91 -13.30
C ALA A 4 -3.17 7.12 -12.17
N VAL A 5 -4.46 7.11 -12.50
CA VAL A 5 -5.54 7.13 -11.49
C VAL A 5 -5.50 5.85 -10.64
N CYS A 6 -5.32 4.68 -11.24
CA CYS A 6 -5.13 3.45 -10.48
C CYS A 6 -3.93 3.54 -9.54
N GLY A 7 -2.80 4.08 -10.03
CA GLY A 7 -1.60 4.31 -9.23
C GLY A 7 -1.85 5.27 -8.07
N PHE A 8 -2.64 6.32 -8.31
CA PHE A 8 -3.02 7.27 -7.26
C PHE A 8 -3.87 6.60 -6.16
N VAL A 9 -4.90 5.83 -6.53
CA VAL A 9 -5.74 5.10 -5.57
C VAL A 9 -4.92 4.04 -4.81
N MET A 10 -4.03 3.32 -5.50
CA MET A 10 -3.09 2.39 -4.87
C MET A 10 -2.14 3.11 -3.89
N GLY A 11 -1.65 4.29 -4.25
CA GLY A 11 -0.79 5.11 -3.39
C GLY A 11 -1.51 5.55 -2.11
N ILE A 12 -2.76 6.01 -2.23
CA ILE A 12 -3.61 6.35 -1.06
C ILE A 12 -3.81 5.13 -0.16
N ALA A 13 -4.10 3.96 -0.74
CA ALA A 13 -4.27 2.74 0.03
C ALA A 13 -3.03 2.39 0.84
N ASN A 14 -1.83 2.58 0.30
CA ASN A 14 -0.58 2.34 1.02
C ASN A 14 -0.29 3.35 2.13
N LEU A 15 -0.94 4.51 2.14
CA LEU A 15 -0.81 5.49 3.24
C LEU A 15 -1.62 5.09 4.49
N ILE A 16 -2.62 4.22 4.34
CA ILE A 16 -3.55 3.85 5.42
C ILE A 16 -3.10 2.53 6.07
N PRO A 17 -2.87 2.49 7.39
CA PRO A 17 -2.52 1.25 8.09
C PRO A 17 -3.60 0.18 7.89
N GLY A 18 -3.17 -1.02 7.49
CA GLY A 18 -4.07 -2.17 7.30
C GLY A 18 -4.75 -2.25 5.94
N VAL A 19 -4.53 -1.28 5.03
CA VAL A 19 -4.99 -1.36 3.64
C VAL A 19 -3.81 -1.72 2.75
N SER A 20 -3.96 -2.72 1.88
CA SER A 20 -2.91 -3.15 0.95
C SER A 20 -3.16 -2.64 -0.46
N GLY A 21 -2.15 -1.97 -1.06
CA GLY A 21 -2.19 -1.56 -2.46
C GLY A 21 -2.27 -2.73 -3.45
N SER A 22 -1.81 -3.94 -3.07
CA SER A 22 -1.98 -5.13 -3.92
C SER A 22 -3.45 -5.54 -4.07
N THR A 23 -4.24 -5.39 -3.00
CA THR A 23 -5.69 -5.66 -3.04
C THR A 23 -6.40 -4.65 -3.93
N ILE A 24 -6.01 -3.37 -3.88
CA ILE A 24 -6.53 -2.35 -4.79
C ILE A 24 -6.18 -2.67 -6.23
N ALA A 25 -4.96 -3.14 -6.51
CA ALA A 25 -4.58 -3.56 -7.86
C ALA A 25 -5.46 -4.69 -8.40
N VAL A 26 -5.89 -5.64 -7.54
CA VAL A 26 -6.83 -6.71 -7.91
C VAL A 26 -8.21 -6.14 -8.21
N ILE A 27 -8.74 -5.28 -7.33
CA ILE A 27 -10.06 -4.65 -7.50
C ILE A 27 -10.11 -3.82 -8.79
N MET A 28 -9.02 -3.12 -9.10
CA MET A 28 -8.88 -2.30 -10.30
C MET A 28 -8.54 -3.13 -11.56
N ASN A 29 -8.49 -4.46 -11.45
CA ASN A 29 -8.17 -5.42 -12.52
C ASN A 29 -6.84 -5.13 -13.24
N ILE A 30 -5.85 -4.59 -12.51
CA ILE A 30 -4.49 -4.30 -13.02
C ILE A 30 -3.41 -5.19 -12.38
N TYR A 31 -3.79 -6.04 -11.43
CA TYR A 31 -2.85 -6.88 -10.67
C TYR A 31 -1.98 -7.78 -11.57
N GLU A 32 -2.60 -8.51 -12.49
CA GLU A 32 -1.87 -9.38 -13.43
C GLU A 32 -0.91 -8.59 -14.32
N ARG A 33 -1.35 -7.44 -14.85
CA ARG A 33 -0.49 -6.57 -15.67
C ARG A 33 0.69 -6.03 -14.85
N LEU A 34 0.45 -5.66 -13.60
CA LEU A 34 1.49 -5.20 -12.67
C LEU A 34 2.52 -6.28 -12.38
N LEU A 35 2.10 -7.50 -12.03
CA LEU A 35 3.01 -8.61 -11.79
C LEU A 35 3.82 -8.97 -13.03
N ASN A 36 3.20 -8.97 -14.21
CA ASN A 36 3.88 -9.24 -15.48
C ASN A 36 4.93 -8.17 -15.80
N ALA A 37 4.59 -6.88 -15.62
CA ALA A 37 5.53 -5.79 -15.83
C ALA A 37 6.71 -5.85 -14.85
N ILE A 38 6.45 -6.10 -13.56
CA ILE A 38 7.52 -6.27 -12.56
C ILE A 38 8.40 -7.49 -12.90
N SER A 39 7.79 -8.59 -13.31
CA SER A 39 8.51 -9.81 -13.69
C SER A 39 9.38 -9.61 -14.94
N ALA A 40 8.92 -8.82 -15.90
CA ALA A 40 9.70 -8.47 -17.10
C ALA A 40 10.93 -7.63 -16.74
N PHE A 41 10.78 -6.69 -15.82
CA PHE A 41 11.89 -5.93 -15.24
C PHE A 41 12.87 -6.81 -14.46
N ALA A 42 12.37 -7.73 -13.63
CA ALA A 42 13.20 -8.67 -12.88
C ALA A 42 14.03 -9.59 -13.80
N LYS A 43 13.47 -9.94 -14.97
CA LYS A 43 14.16 -10.72 -16.02
C LYS A 43 15.05 -9.88 -16.95
N LEU A 44 15.20 -8.57 -16.68
CA LEU A 44 15.95 -7.61 -17.50
C LEU A 44 15.52 -7.56 -18.98
N LYS A 45 14.27 -7.94 -19.27
CA LYS A 45 13.67 -7.87 -20.62
C LYS A 45 12.35 -7.08 -20.60
N PRO A 46 12.34 -5.82 -20.12
CA PRO A 46 11.13 -5.03 -20.11
C PRO A 46 10.72 -4.63 -21.53
N SER A 47 9.44 -4.74 -21.86
CA SER A 47 8.90 -4.11 -23.07
C SER A 47 8.79 -2.60 -22.88
N LYS A 48 8.73 -1.85 -24.00
CA LYS A 48 8.38 -0.42 -23.97
C LYS A 48 7.03 -0.19 -23.30
N GLU A 49 6.09 -1.12 -23.49
CA GLU A 49 4.77 -1.04 -22.84
C GLU A 49 4.85 -1.23 -21.33
N ASP A 50 5.68 -2.15 -20.84
CA ASP A 50 5.84 -2.41 -19.40
C ASP A 50 6.48 -1.22 -18.70
N THR A 51 7.48 -0.63 -19.35
CA THR A 51 8.13 0.59 -18.88
C THR A 51 7.14 1.75 -18.82
N THR A 52 6.34 1.93 -19.88
CA THR A 52 5.33 3.00 -19.95
C THR A 52 4.22 2.78 -18.90
N PHE A 53 3.78 1.54 -18.71
CA PHE A 53 2.79 1.16 -17.71
C PHE A 53 3.29 1.47 -16.29
N LEU A 54 4.48 0.97 -15.93
CA LEU A 54 5.10 1.21 -14.62
C LEU A 54 5.37 2.69 -14.38
N PHE A 55 5.78 3.43 -15.41
CA PHE A 55 6.00 4.87 -15.32
C PHE A 55 4.71 5.60 -14.94
N TYR A 56 3.61 5.41 -15.68
CA TYR A 56 2.34 6.07 -15.35
C TYR A 56 1.75 5.64 -14.01
N LEU A 57 1.89 4.35 -13.66
CA LEU A 57 1.47 3.85 -12.36
C LEU A 57 2.28 4.49 -11.23
N GLY A 58 3.61 4.53 -11.39
CA GLY A 58 4.54 5.15 -10.46
C GLY A 58 4.27 6.64 -10.28
N VAL A 59 4.03 7.39 -11.37
CA VAL A 59 3.62 8.80 -11.31
C VAL A 59 2.36 8.97 -10.46
N GLY A 60 1.36 8.10 -10.64
CA GLY A 60 0.15 8.08 -9.81
C GLY A 60 0.45 7.87 -8.33
N ILE A 61 1.24 6.85 -7.99
CA ILE A 61 1.62 6.51 -6.61
C ILE A 61 2.38 7.66 -5.97
N VAL A 62 3.39 8.21 -6.65
CA VAL A 62 4.20 9.33 -6.16
C VAL A 62 3.33 10.56 -5.92
N THR A 63 2.43 10.88 -6.85
CA THR A 63 1.47 11.98 -6.70
C THR A 63 0.58 11.79 -5.48
N ALA A 64 0.09 10.56 -5.25
CA ALA A 64 -0.71 10.23 -4.07
C ALA A 64 0.06 10.38 -2.76
N ILE A 65 1.34 9.98 -2.72
CA ILE A 65 2.18 10.13 -1.53
C ILE A 65 2.37 11.61 -1.19
N PHE A 66 2.70 12.45 -2.17
CA PHE A 66 2.86 13.90 -1.94
C PHE A 66 1.54 14.56 -1.54
N ALA A 67 0.46 14.27 -2.25
CA ALA A 67 -0.87 14.81 -1.94
C ALA A 67 -1.35 14.38 -0.55
N GLY A 68 -1.18 13.09 -0.22
CA GLY A 68 -1.54 12.54 1.08
C GLY A 68 -0.67 13.09 2.22
N SER A 69 0.63 13.25 2.00
CA SER A 69 1.54 13.88 2.96
C SER A 69 1.12 15.32 3.28
N LEU A 70 0.78 16.11 2.23
CA LEU A 70 0.27 17.46 2.41
C LEU A 70 -1.06 17.46 3.18
N LEU A 71 -1.99 16.57 2.83
CA LEU A 71 -3.28 16.44 3.49
C LEU A 71 -3.12 16.11 4.98
N VAL A 72 -2.26 15.15 5.32
CA VAL A 72 -1.96 14.79 6.71
C VAL A 72 -1.30 15.95 7.44
N SER A 73 -0.37 16.67 6.80
CA SER A 73 0.27 17.86 7.38
C SER A 73 -0.74 18.96 7.70
N LEU A 74 -1.69 19.21 6.79
CA LEU A 74 -2.78 20.17 6.99
C LEU A 74 -3.73 19.73 8.09
N ALA A 75 -4.11 18.44 8.12
CA ALA A 75 -4.98 17.88 9.15
C ALA A 75 -4.34 17.97 10.55
N LEU A 76 -3.05 17.69 10.67
CA LEU A 76 -2.30 17.85 11.93
C LEU A 76 -2.24 19.30 12.40
N LYS A 77 -2.23 20.28 11.49
CA LYS A 77 -2.27 21.71 11.85
C LYS A 77 -3.67 22.19 12.23
N ALA A 78 -4.71 21.75 11.52
CA ALA A 78 -6.08 22.23 11.71
C ALA A 78 -6.81 21.50 12.86
N ILE A 79 -6.67 20.17 12.93
CA ILE A 79 -7.38 19.28 13.88
C ILE A 79 -6.44 18.21 14.44
N PRO A 80 -5.41 18.59 15.22
CA PRO A 80 -4.37 17.68 15.68
C PRO A 80 -4.91 16.51 16.49
N VAL A 81 -5.77 16.77 17.48
CA VAL A 81 -6.28 15.73 18.40
C VAL A 81 -7.05 14.65 17.64
N VAL A 82 -7.93 15.06 16.71
CA VAL A 82 -8.70 14.13 15.87
C VAL A 82 -7.78 13.31 14.96
N THR A 83 -6.79 13.97 14.36
CA THR A 83 -5.83 13.31 13.45
C THR A 83 -5.00 12.28 14.20
N TYR A 84 -4.46 12.61 15.37
CA TYR A 84 -3.73 11.66 16.21
C TYR A 84 -4.62 10.50 16.66
N ALA A 85 -5.83 10.77 17.12
CA ALA A 85 -6.77 9.72 17.54
C ALA A 85 -7.12 8.77 16.39
N LEU A 86 -7.27 9.28 15.16
CA LEU A 86 -7.51 8.48 13.97
C LEU A 86 -6.32 7.55 13.68
N PHE A 87 -5.09 8.05 13.64
CA PHE A 87 -3.91 7.21 13.42
C PHE A 87 -3.72 6.17 14.53
N LEU A 88 -3.95 6.57 15.79
CA LEU A 88 -3.85 5.68 16.93
C LEU A 88 -4.90 4.56 16.85
N GLY A 89 -6.14 4.88 16.45
CA GLY A 89 -7.19 3.90 16.18
C GLY A 89 -6.83 2.94 15.04
N LEU A 90 -6.27 3.44 13.92
CA LEU A 90 -5.83 2.61 12.80
C LEU A 90 -4.68 1.66 13.20
N VAL A 91 -3.72 2.15 13.98
CA VAL A 91 -2.62 1.32 14.53
C VAL A 91 -3.17 0.23 15.43
N LEU A 92 -4.03 0.57 16.40
CA LEU A 92 -4.66 -0.41 17.30
C LEU A 92 -5.50 -1.44 16.54
N GLY A 93 -6.25 -1.00 15.52
CA GLY A 93 -7.01 -1.89 14.65
C GLY A 93 -6.13 -2.89 13.89
N SER A 94 -5.00 -2.42 13.35
CA SER A 94 -4.02 -3.29 12.69
C SER A 94 -3.38 -4.30 13.65
N LEU A 95 -3.19 -3.92 14.91
CA LEU A 95 -2.61 -4.76 15.96
C LEU A 95 -3.50 -5.96 16.30
N SER A 96 -4.84 -5.80 16.27
CA SER A 96 -5.79 -6.90 16.47
C SER A 96 -5.56 -8.06 15.48
N THR A 97 -5.26 -7.73 14.22
CA THR A 97 -4.96 -8.73 13.19
C THR A 97 -3.67 -9.49 13.49
N ILE A 98 -2.65 -8.79 14.00
CA ILE A 98 -1.36 -9.39 14.39
C ILE A 98 -1.55 -10.33 15.58
N ILE A 99 -2.24 -9.89 16.64
CA ILE A 99 -2.48 -10.70 17.85
C ILE A 99 -3.22 -12.00 17.51
N LYS A 100 -4.26 -11.92 16.67
CA LYS A 100 -4.99 -13.11 16.20
C LYS A 100 -4.10 -14.08 15.43
N ARG A 101 -3.09 -13.58 14.72
CA ARG A 101 -2.14 -14.39 13.94
C ARG A 101 -1.12 -15.07 14.85
N VAL A 102 -0.60 -14.35 15.85
CA VAL A 102 0.35 -14.87 16.84
C VAL A 102 -0.30 -15.93 17.73
N ASN A 103 -1.55 -15.75 18.17
CA ASN A 103 -2.27 -16.75 18.98
C ASN A 103 -2.57 -18.06 18.24
N LYS A 104 -2.43 -18.10 16.90
CA LYS A 104 -2.50 -19.34 16.11
C LYS A 104 -1.16 -20.06 15.97
N VAL A 105 -0.06 -19.45 16.43
CA VAL A 105 1.26 -20.06 16.41
C VAL A 105 1.36 -21.01 17.61
N LYS A 106 1.59 -22.30 17.35
CA LYS A 106 1.74 -23.31 18.41
C LYS A 106 2.97 -22.97 19.28
N PRO A 107 2.94 -23.23 20.60
CA PRO A 107 4.07 -22.97 21.51
C PRO A 107 5.38 -23.66 21.09
N THR A 108 5.29 -24.72 20.29
CA THR A 108 6.42 -25.46 19.72
C THR A 108 7.28 -24.64 18.75
N TYR A 109 6.74 -23.62 18.08
CA TYR A 109 7.55 -22.77 17.19
C TYR A 109 8.39 -21.76 17.99
N ILE A 110 7.80 -21.21 19.05
CA ILE A 110 8.47 -20.29 19.98
C ILE A 110 9.64 -20.98 20.70
N ALA A 111 9.48 -22.26 21.07
CA ALA A 111 10.55 -23.07 21.67
C ALA A 111 11.66 -23.48 20.68
N ALA A 112 11.37 -23.48 19.37
CA ALA A 112 12.34 -23.81 18.33
C ALA A 112 13.14 -22.59 17.82
N GLY A 113 12.87 -21.39 18.34
CA GLY A 113 13.53 -20.15 17.90
C GLY A 113 13.16 -19.72 16.48
N VAL A 114 11.94 -20.05 16.02
CA VAL A 114 11.39 -19.66 14.71
C VAL A 114 10.08 -18.90 14.90
#